data_AF-A0A1I5TD73-F1
#
_entry.id   AF-A0A1I5TD73-F1
#
_cell.length_a   1.000
_cell.length_b   1.000
_cell.length_c   1.000
_cell.angle_alpha   90.00
_cell.angle_beta   90.00
_cell.angle_gamma   90.00
#
_symmetry.space_group_name_H-M   'P 1'
#
loop_
_entity.id
_entity.type
_entity.pdbx_description
1 polymer ?
#
loop_
_entity_poly.entity_id
_entity_poly.type
_entity_poly.pdbx_seq_one_letter_code
_entity_poly.pdbx_strand_id
1 'polypeptide(L)'
;MHPPRRHLLLNIGALRSALLGVLVGTSGGLGACLVDPMSCLAQDEPEPSINDYLPSSEAELTRDQWRQRIEDARQRAREVSRERREHPELYKPVPEDPDLVATERILNDESLQRGDIVTTKKGMFIYQGRTDQPRREQDFVPVAPKPGR
;
A
#
# COMPACT_ATOMS: atom_id res chain seq x y z
N MET A 1 1.01 -8.73 -42.49
CA MET A 1 0.05 -7.76 -41.95
C MET A 1 0.36 -7.57 -40.47
N HIS A 2 0.92 -6.41 -40.09
CA HIS A 2 1.23 -6.06 -38.70
C HIS A 2 0.19 -5.05 -38.18
N PRO A 3 -0.38 -5.23 -36.98
CA PRO A 3 -0.95 -4.12 -36.23
C PRO A 3 0.10 -3.41 -35.36
N PRO A 4 -0.06 -2.11 -35.09
CA PRO A 4 1.00 -1.25 -34.56
C PRO A 4 1.14 -1.31 -33.03
N ARG A 5 2.41 -1.15 -32.59
CA ARG A 5 2.81 -0.83 -31.22
C ARG A 5 2.13 0.46 -30.76
N ARG A 6 1.39 0.42 -29.66
CA ARG A 6 0.95 1.62 -28.93
C ARG A 6 1.78 1.73 -27.66
N HIS A 7 2.52 2.83 -27.60
CA HIS A 7 3.36 3.25 -26.50
C HIS A 7 2.57 3.38 -25.19
N LEU A 8 3.17 2.87 -24.12
CA LEU A 8 2.92 3.24 -22.74
C LEU A 8 3.07 4.76 -22.58
N LEU A 9 2.01 5.42 -22.12
CA LEU A 9 2.14 6.64 -21.35
C LEU A 9 1.66 6.31 -19.93
N LEU A 10 2.63 6.24 -19.02
CA LEU A 10 2.39 6.36 -17.59
C LEU A 10 1.60 7.65 -17.36
N ASN A 11 0.42 7.53 -16.77
CA ASN A 11 -0.26 8.66 -16.17
C ASN A 11 -0.13 8.52 -14.65
N ILE A 12 1.05 8.90 -14.14
CA ILE A 12 1.27 9.15 -12.71
C ILE A 12 0.78 10.57 -12.45
N GLY A 13 -0.13 10.70 -11.49
CA GLY A 13 -0.40 11.98 -10.83
C GLY A 13 -1.77 12.57 -11.13
N ALA A 14 -2.65 12.49 -10.13
CA ALA A 14 -3.34 13.66 -9.59
C ALA A 14 -4.35 13.19 -8.53
N LEU A 15 -3.85 12.95 -7.32
CA LEU A 15 -4.69 13.09 -6.12
C LEU A 15 -4.97 14.59 -5.99
N ARG A 16 -6.14 15.03 -6.44
CA ARG A 16 -6.59 16.42 -6.27
C ARG A 16 -7.78 16.44 -5.34
N SER A 17 -7.46 16.68 -4.07
CA SER A 17 -8.41 17.12 -3.05
C SER A 17 -9.16 18.35 -3.57
N ALA A 18 -10.47 18.25 -3.67
CA ALA A 18 -11.35 19.37 -3.96
C ALA A 18 -11.75 20.04 -2.64
N LEU A 19 -11.10 21.15 -2.29
CA LEU A 19 -11.64 22.14 -1.38
C LEU A 19 -11.99 23.37 -2.22
N LEU A 20 -13.27 23.50 -2.56
CA LEU A 20 -13.84 24.67 -3.20
C LEU A 20 -14.09 25.73 -2.12
N GLY A 21 -13.13 26.64 -1.93
CA GLY A 21 -13.33 27.91 -1.25
C GLY A 21 -13.72 28.98 -2.27
N VAL A 22 -14.94 29.50 -2.15
CA VAL A 22 -15.47 30.63 -2.92
C VAL A 22 -14.68 31.89 -2.57
N LEU A 23 -14.10 32.57 -3.56
CA LEU A 23 -13.54 33.92 -3.40
C LEU A 23 -14.23 34.87 -4.38
N VAL A 24 -15.12 35.69 -3.81
CA VAL A 24 -15.80 36.81 -4.44
C VAL A 24 -14.76 37.87 -4.80
N GLY A 25 -14.70 38.26 -6.08
CA GLY A 25 -13.78 39.27 -6.57
C GLY A 25 -14.23 40.71 -6.29
N THR A 26 -13.27 41.63 -6.30
CA THR A 26 -13.43 43.01 -6.77
C THR A 26 -12.12 43.52 -7.36
N SER A 27 -12.24 44.49 -8.25
CA SER A 27 -11.36 44.92 -9.34
C SER A 27 -10.21 45.86 -8.98
N GLY A 28 -9.15 45.86 -9.81
CA GLY A 28 -8.55 47.10 -10.33
C GLY A 28 -7.03 47.24 -10.19
N GLY A 29 -6.36 47.60 -11.29
CA GLY A 29 -5.13 48.41 -11.26
C GLY A 29 -3.87 47.78 -11.87
N LEU A 30 -3.46 48.31 -13.04
CA LEU A 30 -2.15 48.15 -13.67
C LEU A 30 -1.05 48.86 -12.85
N GLY A 31 0.18 48.31 -12.79
CA GLY A 31 1.33 49.12 -12.40
C GLY A 31 2.62 48.40 -11.99
N ALA A 32 3.58 48.40 -12.92
CA ALA A 32 5.05 48.49 -12.74
C ALA A 32 5.81 47.52 -11.81
N CYS A 33 6.77 46.82 -12.43
CA CYS A 33 7.82 46.03 -11.79
C CYS A 33 8.71 46.88 -10.89
N LEU A 34 8.84 46.49 -9.63
CA LEU A 34 10.02 46.76 -8.81
C LEU A 34 10.57 45.41 -8.34
N VAL A 35 11.88 45.26 -8.50
CA VAL A 35 12.68 44.15 -7.97
C VAL A 35 12.48 44.11 -6.46
N ASP A 36 11.65 43.18 -5.98
CA ASP A 36 11.50 42.97 -4.56
C ASP A 36 12.72 42.15 -4.10
N PRO A 37 13.53 42.67 -3.16
CA PRO A 37 14.58 41.88 -2.55
C PRO A 37 13.94 40.62 -1.99
N MET A 38 14.69 39.52 -2.06
CA MET A 38 14.37 38.21 -1.50
C MET A 38 14.14 38.34 0.03
N SER A 39 12.99 38.85 0.43
CA SER A 39 12.44 38.68 1.76
C SER A 39 11.93 37.26 1.76
N CYS A 40 12.77 36.32 2.18
CA CYS A 40 12.27 35.12 2.82
C CYS A 40 11.35 35.59 3.94
N LEU A 41 10.05 35.73 3.64
CA LEU A 41 9.02 35.52 4.64
C LEU A 41 9.16 34.06 5.04
N ALA A 42 10.10 33.80 5.95
CA ALA A 42 9.85 32.80 6.96
C ALA A 42 8.49 33.21 7.52
N GLN A 43 7.44 32.51 7.07
CA GLN A 43 6.16 32.58 7.72
C GLN A 43 6.50 32.26 9.18
N ASP A 44 6.32 33.23 10.06
CA ASP A 44 6.10 32.95 11.47
C ASP A 44 4.85 32.06 11.46
N GLU A 45 5.05 30.74 11.29
CA GLU A 45 4.01 29.77 11.56
C GLU A 45 3.58 30.10 12.98
N PRO A 46 2.32 30.55 13.19
CA PRO A 46 1.89 31.01 14.50
C PRO A 46 2.25 29.91 15.49
N GLU A 47 3.02 30.26 16.53
CA GLU A 47 3.38 29.28 17.55
C GLU A 47 2.11 28.55 17.95
N PRO A 48 2.11 27.20 17.88
CA PRO A 48 0.91 26.43 18.16
C PRO A 48 0.36 26.88 19.49
N SER A 49 -0.86 27.38 19.45
CA SER A 49 -1.55 27.85 20.64
C SER A 49 -1.68 26.68 21.59
N ILE A 50 -1.73 26.95 22.90
CA ILE A 50 -2.00 25.89 23.89
C ILE A 50 -3.28 25.11 23.55
N ASN A 51 -4.24 25.75 22.84
CA ASN A 51 -5.45 25.11 22.33
C ASN A 51 -5.19 24.10 21.20
N ASP A 52 -4.12 24.24 20.42
CA ASP A 52 -3.74 23.30 19.35
C ASP A 52 -3.16 22.00 19.94
N TYR A 53 -2.74 22.04 21.20
CA TYR A 53 -2.30 20.88 21.98
C TYR A 53 -3.40 20.30 22.88
N LEU A 54 -4.55 20.96 22.98
CA LEU A 54 -5.69 20.38 23.66
C LEU A 54 -6.27 19.29 22.76
N PRO A 55 -6.58 18.11 23.31
CA PRO A 55 -7.39 17.15 22.60
C PRO A 55 -8.64 17.89 22.10
N SER A 56 -8.87 17.85 20.79
CA SER A 56 -10.13 18.32 20.21
C SER A 56 -11.25 17.78 21.09
N SER A 57 -12.23 18.61 21.44
CA SER A 57 -13.29 18.32 22.43
C SER A 57 -14.28 17.25 21.96
N GLU A 58 -13.78 16.22 21.27
CA GLU A 58 -14.46 14.96 21.02
C GLU A 58 -14.92 14.45 22.38
N ALA A 59 -16.23 14.52 22.60
CA ALA A 59 -16.85 14.09 23.83
C ALA A 59 -16.29 12.70 24.22
N GLU A 60 -15.71 12.61 25.42
CA GLU A 60 -15.18 11.36 25.95
C GLU A 60 -16.28 10.30 25.88
N LEU A 61 -16.11 9.32 25.00
CA LEU A 61 -17.12 8.29 24.80
C LEU A 61 -17.28 7.52 26.08
N THR A 62 -18.52 7.41 26.55
CA THR A 62 -18.79 6.57 27.70
C THR A 62 -18.47 5.13 27.35
N ARG A 63 -18.12 4.33 28.37
CA ARG A 63 -17.78 2.90 28.19
C ARG A 63 -18.86 2.15 27.42
N ASP A 64 -20.13 2.45 27.66
CA ASP A 64 -21.24 1.78 26.99
C ASP A 64 -21.37 2.18 25.52
N GLN A 65 -21.16 3.46 25.20
CA GLN A 65 -21.11 3.93 23.81
C GLN A 65 -19.95 3.29 23.04
N TRP A 66 -18.79 3.14 23.69
CA TRP A 66 -17.66 2.41 23.10
C TRP A 66 -18.02 0.94 22.83
N ARG A 67 -18.62 0.26 23.81
CA ARG A 67 -19.07 -1.14 23.64
C ARG A 67 -20.07 -1.28 22.50
N GLN A 68 -21.02 -0.35 22.42
CA GLN A 68 -22.00 -0.34 21.34
C GLN A 68 -21.30 -0.19 19.97
N ARG A 69 -20.35 0.75 19.84
CA ARG A 69 -19.58 0.93 18.60
C ARG A 69 -18.78 -0.30 18.20
N ILE A 70 -18.20 -1.01 19.17
CA ILE A 70 -17.47 -2.26 18.93
C ILE A 70 -18.44 -3.33 18.38
N GLU A 71 -19.61 -3.51 19.00
CA GLU A 71 -20.57 -4.52 18.53
C GLU A 71 -21.16 -4.14 17.17
N ASP A 72 -21.47 -2.86 16.94
CA ASP A 72 -21.95 -2.38 15.63
C ASP A 72 -20.88 -2.59 14.55
N ALA A 73 -19.60 -2.32 14.84
CA ALA A 73 -18.50 -2.59 13.92
C ALA A 73 -18.35 -4.10 13.64
N ARG A 74 -18.49 -4.93 14.67
CA ARG A 74 -18.45 -6.39 14.54
C ARG A 74 -19.61 -6.90 13.71
N GLN A 75 -20.80 -6.36 13.90
CA GLN A 75 -22.00 -6.71 13.16
C GLN A 75 -21.85 -6.36 11.68
N ARG A 76 -21.40 -5.15 11.36
CA ARG A 76 -21.09 -4.75 9.98
C ARG A 76 -20.04 -5.64 9.34
N ALA A 77 -18.99 -6.00 10.07
CA ALA A 77 -17.95 -6.91 9.55
C ALA A 77 -18.52 -8.31 9.24
N ARG A 78 -19.41 -8.83 10.09
CA ARG A 78 -20.11 -10.11 9.85
C ARG A 78 -21.00 -10.04 8.62
N GLU A 79 -21.75 -8.95 8.45
CA GLU A 79 -22.63 -8.74 7.29
C GLU A 79 -21.83 -8.71 5.98
N VAL A 80 -20.74 -7.94 5.92
CA VAL A 80 -19.84 -7.90 4.75
C VAL A 80 -19.23 -9.28 4.47
N SER A 81 -18.81 -10.00 5.52
CA SER A 81 -18.28 -11.36 5.34
C SER A 81 -19.34 -12.34 4.82
N ARG A 82 -20.60 -12.17 5.21
CA ARG A 82 -21.70 -13.01 4.74
C ARG A 82 -22.02 -12.69 3.28
N GLU A 83 -22.16 -11.40 2.95
CA GLU A 83 -22.39 -10.93 1.58
C GLU A 83 -21.29 -11.43 0.62
N ARG A 84 -20.01 -11.35 1.03
CA ARG A 84 -18.89 -11.91 0.24
C ARG A 84 -18.95 -13.41 0.01
N ARG A 85 -19.53 -14.17 0.94
CA ARG A 85 -19.68 -15.63 0.81
C ARG A 85 -20.87 -16.00 -0.05
N GLU A 86 -21.95 -15.23 0.06
CA GLU A 86 -23.20 -15.42 -0.71
C GLU A 86 -23.05 -14.93 -2.15
N HIS A 87 -22.23 -13.90 -2.37
CA HIS A 87 -22.03 -13.23 -3.66
C HIS A 87 -20.54 -13.08 -4.02
N PRO A 88 -19.76 -14.17 -4.13
CA PRO A 88 -18.35 -14.09 -4.49
C PRO A 88 -18.12 -13.40 -5.84
N GLU A 89 -19.08 -13.45 -6.76
CA GLU A 89 -19.04 -12.83 -8.09
C GLU A 89 -19.02 -11.30 -8.05
N LEU A 90 -19.55 -10.67 -7.00
CA LEU A 90 -19.62 -9.21 -6.88
C LEU A 90 -18.30 -8.60 -6.40
N TYR A 91 -17.38 -9.41 -5.88
CA TYR A 91 -16.13 -8.94 -5.33
C TYR A 91 -14.95 -9.36 -6.18
N LYS A 92 -14.06 -8.39 -6.42
CA LYS A 92 -12.76 -8.70 -7.02
C LYS A 92 -11.97 -9.60 -6.06
N PRO A 93 -11.33 -10.67 -6.56
CA PRO A 93 -10.35 -11.42 -5.79
C PRO A 93 -9.30 -10.48 -5.21
N VAL A 94 -8.83 -10.79 -4.00
CA VAL A 94 -7.73 -10.04 -3.38
C VAL A 94 -6.51 -10.20 -4.29
N PRO A 95 -5.85 -9.10 -4.72
CA PRO A 95 -4.62 -9.22 -5.49
C PRO A 95 -3.59 -10.01 -4.69
N GLU A 96 -3.12 -11.11 -5.28
CA GLU A 96 -2.04 -11.88 -4.69
C GLU A 96 -0.71 -11.10 -4.77
N ASP A 97 0.12 -11.25 -3.74
CA ASP A 97 1.47 -10.68 -3.73
C ASP A 97 2.29 -11.37 -4.84
N PRO A 98 2.82 -10.62 -5.83
CA PRO A 98 3.58 -11.21 -6.94
C PRO A 98 4.79 -12.02 -6.44
N ASP A 99 5.39 -11.64 -5.32
CA ASP A 99 6.54 -12.35 -4.75
C ASP A 99 6.13 -13.69 -4.13
N LEU A 100 4.90 -13.81 -3.60
CA LEU A 100 4.34 -15.10 -3.17
C LEU A 100 4.16 -16.02 -4.37
N VAL A 101 3.51 -15.52 -5.42
CA VAL A 101 3.24 -16.30 -6.64
C VAL A 101 4.53 -16.77 -7.29
N ALA A 102 5.54 -15.88 -7.39
CA ALA A 102 6.85 -16.24 -7.91
C ALA A 102 7.55 -17.30 -7.04
N THR A 103 7.48 -17.15 -5.72
CA THR A 103 8.05 -18.12 -4.77
C THR A 103 7.40 -19.48 -4.93
N GLU A 104 6.07 -19.56 -4.94
CA GLU A 104 5.33 -20.82 -5.12
C GLU A 104 5.62 -21.46 -6.47
N ARG A 105 5.70 -20.66 -7.53
CA ARG A 105 6.03 -21.17 -8.87
C ARG A 105 7.42 -21.80 -8.91
N ILE A 106 8.43 -21.13 -8.36
CA ILE A 106 9.80 -21.66 -8.33
C ILE A 106 9.86 -22.92 -7.46
N LEU A 107 9.23 -22.90 -6.28
CA LEU A 107 9.24 -24.06 -5.38
C LEU A 107 8.55 -25.28 -5.99
N ASN A 108 7.56 -25.10 -6.88
CA ASN A 108 6.86 -26.18 -7.58
C ASN A 108 7.38 -26.41 -9.01
N ASP A 109 8.51 -25.82 -9.40
CA ASP A 109 9.04 -25.97 -10.76
C ASP A 109 9.64 -27.38 -10.97
N GLU A 110 8.97 -28.22 -11.76
CA GLU A 110 9.41 -29.60 -12.08
C GLU A 110 10.76 -29.67 -12.82
N SER A 111 11.24 -28.57 -13.38
CA SER A 111 12.55 -28.52 -14.06
C SER A 111 13.73 -28.44 -13.10
N LEU A 112 13.51 -28.05 -11.84
CA LEU A 112 14.58 -27.93 -10.84
C LEU A 112 15.32 -29.26 -10.65
N GLN A 113 16.63 -29.21 -10.84
CA GLN A 113 17.54 -30.33 -10.65
C GLN A 113 18.24 -30.24 -9.30
N ARG A 114 18.62 -31.40 -8.77
CA ARG A 114 19.40 -31.47 -7.54
C ARG A 114 20.68 -30.63 -7.67
N GLY A 115 20.87 -29.70 -6.75
CA GLY A 115 22.00 -28.77 -6.72
C GLY A 115 21.63 -27.35 -7.16
N ASP A 116 20.46 -27.14 -7.77
CA ASP A 116 20.02 -25.82 -8.18
C ASP A 116 19.83 -24.89 -6.98
N ILE A 117 20.19 -23.61 -7.18
CA ILE A 117 20.04 -22.56 -6.16
C ILE A 117 18.74 -21.81 -6.43
N VAL A 118 17.89 -21.80 -5.42
CA VAL A 118 16.57 -21.16 -5.44
C VAL A 118 16.60 -19.93 -4.54
N THR A 119 16.30 -18.77 -5.10
CA THR A 119 16.18 -17.51 -4.35
C THR A 119 14.73 -17.12 -4.25
N THR A 120 14.25 -16.95 -3.02
CA THR A 120 12.87 -16.56 -2.71
C THR A 120 12.90 -15.42 -1.69
N LYS A 121 11.75 -14.81 -1.40
CA LYS A 121 11.66 -13.82 -0.33
C LYS A 121 11.95 -14.38 1.07
N LYS A 122 11.89 -15.71 1.26
CA LYS A 122 12.25 -16.38 2.52
C LYS A 122 13.77 -16.58 2.67
N GLY A 123 14.53 -16.37 1.59
CA GLY A 123 15.97 -16.57 1.55
C GLY A 123 16.43 -17.40 0.35
N MET A 124 17.68 -17.83 0.41
CA MET A 124 18.33 -18.63 -0.62
C MET A 124 18.46 -20.08 -0.16
N PHE A 125 18.14 -21.02 -1.04
CA PHE A 125 18.10 -22.45 -0.76
C PHE A 125 18.79 -23.25 -1.86
N ILE A 126 19.30 -24.43 -1.54
CA ILE A 126 19.75 -25.44 -2.50
C ILE A 126 18.68 -26.52 -2.58
N TYR A 127 18.23 -26.84 -3.79
CA TYR A 127 17.30 -27.95 -4.02
C TYR A 127 18.04 -29.29 -3.94
N GLN A 128 17.67 -30.13 -2.99
CA GLN A 128 18.22 -31.47 -2.76
C GLN A 128 17.21 -32.59 -2.99
N GLY A 129 16.08 -32.27 -3.64
CA GLY A 129 14.93 -33.16 -3.72
C GLY A 129 15.17 -34.46 -4.44
N ARG A 130 14.20 -35.36 -4.25
CA ARG A 130 14.18 -36.72 -4.77
C ARG A 130 13.39 -36.77 -6.06
N THR A 131 13.89 -37.48 -7.07
CA THR A 131 13.30 -37.51 -8.42
C THR A 131 12.01 -38.33 -8.49
N ASP A 132 11.74 -39.16 -7.48
CA ASP A 132 10.67 -40.16 -7.45
C ASP A 132 9.54 -39.83 -6.46
N GLN A 133 9.63 -38.70 -5.72
CA GLN A 133 8.65 -38.31 -4.71
C GLN A 133 8.14 -36.89 -4.95
N PRO A 134 6.87 -36.59 -4.58
CA PRO A 134 6.38 -35.23 -4.63
C PRO A 134 7.24 -34.34 -3.73
N ARG A 135 7.56 -33.16 -4.26
CA ARG A 135 8.46 -32.21 -3.63
C ARG A 135 7.94 -31.76 -2.27
N ARG A 136 8.86 -31.62 -1.30
CA ARG A 136 8.56 -31.17 0.06
C ARG A 136 9.46 -30.01 0.44
N GLU A 137 9.03 -29.25 1.45
CA GLU A 137 9.83 -28.14 2.01
C GLU A 137 11.22 -28.60 2.49
N GLN A 138 11.32 -29.85 2.96
CA GLN A 138 12.56 -30.48 3.43
C GLN A 138 13.61 -30.66 2.31
N ASP A 139 13.19 -30.59 1.04
CA ASP A 139 14.07 -30.69 -0.10
C ASP A 139 14.83 -29.37 -0.36
N PHE A 140 14.52 -28.28 0.35
CA PHE A 140 15.14 -26.98 0.20
C PHE A 140 16.03 -26.66 1.40
N VAL A 141 17.35 -26.77 1.22
CA VAL A 141 18.31 -26.55 2.30
C VAL A 141 18.79 -25.10 2.27
N PRO A 142 18.61 -24.31 3.35
CA PRO A 142 18.98 -22.90 3.37
C PRO A 142 20.49 -22.74 3.21
N VAL A 143 20.90 -21.77 2.39
CA VAL A 143 22.29 -21.36 2.27
C VAL A 143 22.54 -20.28 3.31
N ALA A 144 23.38 -20.60 4.31
CA ALA A 144 23.79 -19.62 5.30
C ALA A 144 24.47 -18.44 4.57
N PRO A 145 24.07 -17.18 4.84
CA PRO A 145 24.81 -16.04 4.33
C PRO A 145 26.23 -16.12 4.88
N LYS A 146 27.23 -16.09 4.00
CA LYS A 146 28.62 -16.01 4.45
C LYS A 146 28.75 -14.73 5.28
N PRO A 147 29.23 -14.79 6.54
CA PRO A 147 29.54 -13.58 7.27
C PRO A 147 30.58 -12.81 6.44
N GLY A 148 30.25 -11.57 6.08
CA GLY A 148 31.12 -10.71 5.29
C GLY A 148 32.49 -10.63 5.93
N ARG A 149 33.53 -10.93 5.14
CA ARG A 149 34.92 -10.79 5.54
C ARG A 149 35.40 -9.38 5.24
#